data_AF-A0AAD1A3G8-F1
#
_entry.id   AF-A0AAD1A3G8-F1
#
_cell.length_a   1.000
_cell.length_b   1.000
_cell.length_c   1.000
_cell.angle_alpha   90.00
_cell.angle_beta   90.00
_cell.angle_gamma   90.00
#
_symmetry.space_group_name_H-M   'P 1'
#
loop_
_entity.id
_entity.type
_entity.pdbx_description
1 polymer ?
#
loop_
_entity_poly.entity_id
_entity_poly.type
_entity_poly.pdbx_seq_one_letter_code
_entity_poly.pdbx_strand_id
1 'polypeptide(L)'
;MDAVVLSTALTALLANIGLGGGIFEHGVVDRAWPRKPEIVQPRKGGIWRAGFWIPAHTAFDLVLLAALYLGWGNDGVRRALLLALAAHVALRLWSAFDMIPKAIAFEKAETVDEAAARDWTKRSLMRFPLALLTSLAALAAFGAACGSRLG
;
A
#
# COMPACT_ATOMS: atom_id res chain seq x y z
N MET A 1 5.66 -8.54 25.73
CA MET A 1 5.97 -7.40 24.84
C MET A 1 4.83 -6.39 24.97
N ASP A 2 5.10 -5.09 25.14
CA ASP A 2 4.06 -4.06 25.24
C ASP A 2 3.19 -4.04 23.98
N ALA A 3 1.89 -3.92 24.19
CA ALA A 3 0.89 -3.88 23.13
C ALA A 3 1.15 -2.74 22.14
N VAL A 4 1.66 -1.59 22.58
CA VAL A 4 2.02 -0.46 21.70
C VAL A 4 3.21 -0.82 20.81
N VAL A 5 4.25 -1.43 21.37
CA VAL A 5 5.43 -1.86 20.59
C VAL A 5 5.05 -2.96 19.58
N LEU A 6 4.27 -3.95 20.00
CA LEU A 6 3.84 -5.03 19.10
C LEU A 6 2.95 -4.51 17.97
N SER A 7 1.95 -3.68 18.28
CA SER A 7 1.02 -3.15 17.28
C SER A 7 1.70 -2.21 16.29
N THR A 8 2.62 -1.35 16.74
CA THR A 8 3.41 -0.48 15.84
C THR A 8 4.40 -1.28 14.99
N ALA A 9 5.03 -2.33 15.52
CA ALA A 9 5.88 -3.23 14.75
C ALA A 9 5.09 -3.94 13.63
N LEU A 10 3.90 -4.47 13.94
CA LEU A 10 3.02 -5.09 12.95
C LEU A 10 2.53 -4.09 11.90
N THR A 11 2.20 -2.85 12.33
CA THR A 11 1.84 -1.76 11.41
C THR A 11 2.97 -1.49 10.43
N ALA A 12 4.21 -1.35 10.92
CA ALA A 12 5.37 -1.13 10.09
C ALA A 12 5.64 -2.31 9.14
N LEU A 13 5.55 -3.55 9.63
CA LEU A 13 5.69 -4.75 8.80
C LEU A 13 4.69 -4.76 7.64
N LEU A 14 3.40 -4.55 7.92
CA LEU A 14 2.34 -4.58 6.92
C LEU A 14 2.46 -3.42 5.92
N ALA A 15 2.86 -2.23 6.37
CA ALA A 15 3.17 -1.11 5.47
C ALA A 15 4.29 -1.48 4.49
N ASN A 16 5.36 -2.12 4.99
CA ASN A 16 6.49 -2.54 4.17
C ASN A 16 6.15 -3.71 3.23
N ILE A 17 5.26 -4.62 3.61
CA ILE A 17 4.69 -5.63 2.70
C ILE A 17 3.95 -4.93 1.55
N GLY A 18 3.12 -3.92 1.85
CA GLY A 18 2.44 -3.12 0.83
C GLY A 18 3.42 -2.38 -0.10
N LEU A 19 4.45 -1.75 0.46
CA LEU A 19 5.50 -1.07 -0.31
C LEU A 19 6.27 -2.05 -1.20
N GLY A 20 6.68 -3.20 -0.67
CA GLY A 20 7.36 -4.25 -1.42
C GLY A 20 6.51 -4.80 -2.57
N GLY A 21 5.22 -5.04 -2.33
CA GLY A 21 4.27 -5.41 -3.38
C GLY A 21 4.16 -4.35 -4.48
N GLY A 22 4.16 -3.08 -4.11
CA GLY A 22 4.15 -1.96 -5.06
C GLY A 22 5.43 -1.88 -5.89
N ILE A 23 6.60 -2.09 -5.25
CA ILE A 23 7.90 -2.16 -5.93
C ILE A 23 7.92 -3.31 -6.93
N PHE A 24 7.42 -4.48 -6.54
CA PHE A 24 7.34 -5.64 -7.44
C PHE A 24 6.44 -5.34 -8.64
N GLU A 25 5.23 -4.81 -8.41
CA GLU A 25 4.33 -4.44 -9.51
C GLU A 25 4.99 -3.44 -10.45
N HIS A 26 5.55 -2.34 -9.94
CA HIS A 26 6.15 -1.30 -10.77
C HIS A 26 7.45 -1.73 -11.47
N GLY A 27 8.27 -2.54 -10.79
CA GLY A 27 9.57 -2.97 -11.29
C GLY A 27 9.51 -4.15 -12.24
N VAL A 28 8.50 -4.99 -12.14
CA VAL A 28 8.39 -6.26 -12.90
C VAL A 28 7.14 -6.28 -13.78
N VAL A 29 5.96 -6.14 -13.17
CA VAL A 29 4.68 -6.33 -13.86
C VAL A 29 4.39 -5.19 -14.84
N ASP A 30 4.44 -3.95 -14.34
CA ASP A 30 4.14 -2.70 -15.06
C ASP A 30 5.06 -2.44 -16.25
N ARG A 31 6.27 -3.02 -16.24
CA ARG A 31 7.19 -2.96 -17.38
C ARG A 31 6.78 -3.87 -18.53
N ALA A 32 6.07 -4.96 -18.24
CA ALA A 32 5.78 -6.01 -19.21
C ALA A 32 4.34 -5.99 -19.71
N TRP A 33 3.36 -5.76 -18.83
CA TRP A 33 1.95 -5.95 -19.17
C TRP A 33 1.40 -5.03 -20.27
N PRO A 34 1.88 -3.78 -20.51
CA PRO A 34 1.32 -2.98 -21.59
C PRO A 34 1.51 -3.60 -22.98
N ARG A 35 2.56 -4.43 -23.16
CA ARG A 35 2.81 -5.20 -24.40
C ARG A 35 2.21 -6.59 -24.38
N LYS A 36 1.85 -7.08 -23.21
CA LYS A 36 1.34 -8.42 -22.93
C LYS A 36 0.20 -8.34 -21.91
N PRO A 37 -0.98 -7.83 -22.30
CA PRO A 37 -2.07 -7.57 -21.38
C PRO A 37 -2.52 -8.80 -20.58
N GLU A 38 -2.34 -10.01 -21.14
CA GLU A 38 -2.64 -11.28 -20.49
C GLU A 38 -1.96 -11.44 -19.12
N ILE A 39 -0.83 -10.76 -18.88
CA ILE A 39 -0.13 -10.76 -17.58
C ILE A 39 -1.04 -10.26 -16.46
N VAL A 40 -1.86 -9.24 -16.72
CA VAL A 40 -2.76 -8.64 -15.72
C VAL A 40 -4.20 -9.10 -15.88
N GLN A 41 -4.50 -10.05 -16.77
CA GLN A 41 -5.86 -10.55 -17.01
C GLN A 41 -6.04 -11.95 -16.37
N PRO A 42 -6.64 -12.07 -15.16
CA PRO A 42 -6.76 -13.36 -14.46
C PRO A 42 -7.48 -14.43 -15.28
N ARG A 43 -8.48 -14.03 -16.08
CA ARG A 43 -9.25 -14.95 -16.95
C ARG A 43 -8.40 -15.58 -18.06
N LYS A 44 -7.24 -15.00 -18.38
CA LYS A 44 -6.27 -15.52 -19.35
C LYS A 44 -5.03 -16.13 -18.67
N GLY A 45 -5.11 -16.45 -17.37
CA GLY A 45 -4.00 -17.02 -16.61
C GLY A 45 -3.03 -15.98 -16.03
N GLY A 46 -3.36 -14.69 -16.13
CA GLY A 46 -2.60 -13.59 -15.53
C GLY A 46 -2.70 -13.54 -14.00
N ILE A 47 -1.96 -12.60 -13.41
CA ILE A 47 -1.91 -12.43 -11.95
C ILE A 47 -3.25 -11.94 -11.38
N TRP A 48 -3.63 -12.46 -10.22
CA TRP A 48 -4.81 -11.99 -9.48
C TRP A 48 -4.41 -10.93 -8.44
N ARG A 49 -4.33 -9.67 -8.86
CA ARG A 49 -3.89 -8.53 -8.03
C ARG A 49 -4.76 -8.34 -6.79
N ALA A 50 -6.09 -8.46 -6.94
CA ALA A 50 -7.03 -8.33 -5.84
C ALA A 50 -6.79 -9.37 -4.73
N GLY A 51 -6.32 -10.58 -5.08
CA GLY A 51 -5.99 -11.64 -4.12
C GLY A 51 -4.84 -11.28 -3.18
N PHE A 52 -3.92 -10.41 -3.60
CA PHE A 52 -2.86 -9.88 -2.74
C PHE A 52 -3.27 -8.59 -2.06
N TRP A 53 -3.78 -7.61 -2.82
CA TRP A 53 -3.99 -6.26 -2.33
C TRP A 53 -5.15 -6.14 -1.34
N ILE A 54 -6.24 -6.89 -1.53
CA ILE A 54 -7.36 -6.81 -0.59
C ILE A 54 -6.95 -7.32 0.79
N PRO A 55 -6.38 -8.53 0.95
CA PRO A 55 -5.92 -8.99 2.27
C PRO A 55 -4.84 -8.10 2.88
N ALA A 56 -3.85 -7.65 2.08
CA ALA A 56 -2.75 -6.84 2.58
C ALA A 56 -3.22 -5.49 3.13
N HIS A 57 -4.10 -4.80 2.40
CA HIS A 57 -4.66 -3.52 2.85
C HIS A 57 -5.59 -3.70 4.04
N THR A 58 -6.49 -4.69 4.02
CA THR A 58 -7.40 -4.94 5.16
C THR A 58 -6.61 -5.24 6.43
N ALA A 59 -5.57 -6.07 6.36
CA ALA A 59 -4.73 -6.35 7.51
C ALA A 59 -4.02 -5.09 8.00
N PHE A 60 -3.44 -4.30 7.09
CA PHE A 60 -2.79 -3.04 7.44
C PHE A 60 -3.76 -2.05 8.12
N ASP A 61 -4.95 -1.85 7.56
CA ASP A 61 -5.96 -0.92 8.05
C ASP A 61 -6.38 -1.28 9.50
N LEU A 62 -6.69 -2.56 9.75
CA LEU A 62 -7.10 -3.02 11.07
C LEU A 62 -5.98 -2.83 12.11
N VAL A 63 -4.75 -3.19 11.76
CA VAL A 63 -3.61 -3.10 12.67
C VAL A 63 -3.21 -1.63 12.91
N LEU A 64 -3.26 -0.77 11.88
CA LEU A 64 -3.00 0.65 12.01
C LEU A 64 -3.98 1.32 12.96
N LEU A 65 -5.27 1.04 12.84
CA LEU A 65 -6.29 1.59 13.73
C LEU A 65 -6.13 1.10 15.16
N ALA A 66 -5.83 -0.20 15.35
CA ALA A 66 -5.53 -0.75 16.67
C ALA A 66 -4.27 -0.11 17.29
N ALA A 67 -3.20 0.08 16.51
CA ALA A 67 -1.98 0.75 16.97
C ALA A 67 -2.25 2.21 17.34
N LEU A 68 -3.10 2.92 16.59
CA LEU A 68 -3.46 4.31 16.87
C LEU A 68 -4.26 4.43 18.16
N TYR A 69 -5.20 3.50 18.40
CA TYR A 69 -5.96 3.44 19.64
C TYR A 69 -5.06 3.16 20.85
N LEU A 70 -4.22 2.12 20.77
CA LEU A 70 -3.33 1.72 21.87
C LEU A 70 -2.23 2.77 22.14
N GLY A 71 -1.69 3.38 21.08
CA GLY A 71 -0.62 4.37 21.15
C GLY A 71 -1.09 5.80 21.37
N TRP A 72 -2.39 6.05 21.55
CA TRP A 72 -2.96 7.41 21.56
C TRP A 72 -2.34 8.31 22.62
N GLY A 73 -2.03 7.77 23.81
CA GLY A 73 -1.43 8.50 24.92
C GLY A 73 0.05 8.89 24.70
N ASN A 74 0.72 8.34 23.69
CA ASN A 74 2.11 8.66 23.38
C ASN A 74 2.17 9.63 22.19
N ASP A 75 2.59 10.87 22.45
CA ASP A 75 2.60 11.94 21.44
C ASP A 75 3.48 11.65 20.21
N GLY A 76 4.59 10.93 20.38
CA GLY A 76 5.47 10.54 19.28
C GLY A 76 4.80 9.49 18.39
N VAL A 77 4.28 8.43 19.01
CA VAL A 77 3.56 7.34 18.34
C VAL A 77 2.31 7.88 17.64
N ARG A 78 1.47 8.66 18.33
CA ARG A 78 0.23 9.24 17.80
C ARG A 78 0.48 10.06 16.54
N ARG A 79 1.45 10.99 16.57
CA ARG A 79 1.77 11.84 15.42
C ARG A 79 2.24 11.04 14.21
N ALA A 80 3.12 10.07 14.44
CA ALA A 80 3.63 9.22 13.37
C ALA A 80 2.54 8.33 12.75
N LEU A 81 1.66 7.73 13.57
CA LEU A 81 0.55 6.91 13.09
C LEU A 81 -0.52 7.74 12.35
N LEU A 82 -0.80 8.96 12.80
CA LEU A 82 -1.71 9.88 12.08
C LEU A 82 -1.15 10.26 10.70
N LEU A 83 0.18 10.49 10.59
CA LEU A 83 0.82 10.74 9.30
C LEU A 83 0.73 9.51 8.39
N ALA A 84 0.99 8.30 8.93
CA ALA A 84 0.85 7.06 8.18
C ALA A 84 -0.59 6.88 7.66
N LEU A 85 -1.59 7.11 8.51
CA LEU A 85 -3.00 7.05 8.17
C LEU A 85 -3.37 8.07 7.09
N ALA A 86 -2.97 9.33 7.23
CA ALA A 86 -3.28 10.37 6.26
C ALA A 86 -2.70 10.05 4.87
N ALA A 87 -1.42 9.65 4.82
CA ALA A 87 -0.76 9.24 3.58
C ALA A 87 -1.45 8.02 2.95
N HIS A 88 -1.82 7.04 3.78
CA HIS A 88 -2.49 5.83 3.32
C HIS A 88 -3.88 6.11 2.76
N VAL A 89 -4.70 6.89 3.49
CA VAL A 89 -6.05 7.26 3.06
C VAL A 89 -6.00 8.06 1.76
N ALA A 90 -5.08 9.03 1.64
CA ALA A 90 -4.90 9.78 0.40
C ALA A 90 -4.59 8.85 -0.79
N LEU A 91 -3.67 7.90 -0.61
CA LEU A 91 -3.33 6.89 -1.61
C LEU A 91 -4.55 6.01 -1.97
N ARG A 92 -5.30 5.55 -0.98
CA ARG A 92 -6.45 4.66 -1.16
C ARG A 92 -7.59 5.36 -1.87
N LEU A 93 -7.93 6.58 -1.48
CA LEU A 93 -8.97 7.38 -2.14
C LEU A 93 -8.61 7.63 -3.59
N TRP A 94 -7.40 8.12 -3.86
CA TRP A 94 -6.97 8.35 -5.24
C TRP A 94 -6.96 7.05 -6.06
N SER A 95 -6.49 5.94 -5.48
CA SER A 95 -6.52 4.64 -6.15
C SER A 95 -7.95 4.17 -6.45
N ALA A 96 -8.87 4.30 -5.49
CA ALA A 96 -10.25 3.85 -5.62
C ALA A 96 -11.03 4.61 -6.69
N PHE A 97 -10.84 5.93 -6.79
CA PHE A 97 -11.61 6.76 -7.73
C PHE A 97 -11.03 6.82 -9.15
N ASP A 98 -9.73 6.53 -9.31
CA ASP A 98 -9.05 6.77 -10.59
C ASP A 98 -8.25 5.57 -11.08
N MET A 99 -7.38 4.97 -10.26
CA MET A 99 -6.48 3.91 -10.71
C MET A 99 -7.17 2.55 -10.86
N ILE A 100 -7.93 2.12 -9.85
CA ILE A 100 -8.57 0.80 -9.77
C ILE A 100 -9.64 0.61 -10.86
N PRO A 101 -10.55 1.57 -11.12
CA PRO A 101 -11.55 1.40 -12.17
C PRO A 101 -10.90 1.19 -13.55
N LYS A 102 -9.83 1.93 -13.85
CA LYS A 102 -9.06 1.79 -15.09
C LYS A 102 -8.31 0.45 -15.16
N ALA A 103 -7.71 0.01 -14.05
CA ALA A 103 -7.10 -1.30 -13.97
C ALA A 103 -8.11 -2.40 -14.32
N ILE A 104 -9.27 -2.40 -13.66
CA ILE A 104 -10.35 -3.38 -13.91
C ILE A 104 -10.82 -3.35 -15.37
N ALA A 105 -10.86 -2.17 -15.99
CA ALA A 105 -11.19 -2.06 -17.42
C ALA A 105 -10.17 -2.80 -18.28
N PHE A 106 -8.86 -2.62 -18.03
CA PHE A 106 -7.81 -3.38 -18.73
C PHE A 106 -7.86 -4.88 -18.43
N GLU A 107 -8.16 -5.28 -17.19
CA GLU A 107 -8.29 -6.69 -16.80
C GLU A 107 -9.42 -7.43 -17.54
N LYS A 108 -10.48 -6.69 -17.93
CA LYS A 108 -11.68 -7.24 -18.57
C LYS A 108 -11.70 -7.06 -20.09
N ALA A 109 -10.88 -6.19 -20.64
CA ALA A 109 -10.91 -5.88 -22.08
C ALA A 109 -10.41 -7.06 -22.94
N GLU A 110 -11.05 -7.28 -24.09
CA GLU A 110 -10.56 -8.28 -25.04
C GLU A 110 -9.25 -7.83 -25.71
N THR A 111 -9.23 -6.55 -26.11
CA THR A 111 -8.08 -5.84 -26.66
C THR A 111 -7.75 -4.64 -25.77
N VAL A 112 -6.46 -4.39 -25.56
CA VAL A 112 -5.97 -3.27 -24.74
C VAL A 112 -5.21 -2.32 -25.64
N ASP A 113 -5.54 -1.02 -25.56
CA ASP A 113 -4.72 0.02 -26.16
C ASP A 113 -3.42 0.18 -25.35
N GLU A 114 -2.30 -0.16 -25.99
CA GLU A 114 -0.97 -0.08 -25.38
C GLU A 114 -0.61 1.36 -24.97
N ALA A 115 -1.06 2.38 -25.71
CA ALA A 115 -0.76 3.77 -25.37
C ALA A 115 -1.43 4.17 -24.04
N ALA A 116 -2.74 3.90 -23.93
CA ALA A 116 -3.49 4.11 -22.70
C ALA A 116 -2.93 3.28 -21.53
N ALA A 117 -2.52 2.03 -21.77
CA ALA A 117 -1.88 1.18 -20.77
C ALA A 117 -0.56 1.76 -20.26
N ARG A 118 0.31 2.25 -21.14
CA ARG A 118 1.58 2.89 -20.78
C ARG A 118 1.37 4.16 -19.97
N ASP A 119 0.41 4.99 -20.34
CA ASP A 119 0.14 6.23 -19.62
C ASP A 119 -0.47 5.97 -18.24
N TRP A 120 -1.35 4.95 -18.13
CA TRP A 120 -1.81 4.47 -16.83
C TRP A 120 -0.63 4.00 -15.97
N THR A 121 0.30 3.22 -16.53
CA THR A 121 1.47 2.71 -15.80
C THR A 121 2.36 3.83 -15.30
N LYS A 122 2.64 4.86 -16.11
CA LYS A 122 3.45 6.01 -15.67
C LYS A 122 2.77 6.74 -14.51
N ARG A 123 1.45 6.92 -14.60
CA ARG A 123 0.68 7.60 -13.55
C ARG A 123 0.56 6.76 -12.28
N SER A 124 0.52 5.44 -12.41
CA SER A 124 0.44 4.51 -11.28
C SER A 124 1.67 4.60 -10.37
N LEU A 125 2.84 5.01 -10.90
CA LEU A 125 4.07 5.25 -10.12
C LEU A 125 3.93 6.38 -9.09
N MET A 126 3.03 7.34 -9.32
CA MET A 126 2.80 8.43 -8.37
C MET A 126 2.16 7.94 -7.05
N ARG A 127 1.75 6.67 -6.98
CA ARG A 127 1.36 6.00 -5.73
C ARG A 127 2.55 5.69 -4.81
N PHE A 128 3.75 5.54 -5.38
CA PHE A 128 4.95 5.14 -4.66
C PHE A 128 5.37 6.14 -3.57
N PRO A 129 5.41 7.47 -3.80
CA PRO A 129 5.73 8.44 -2.75
C PRO A 129 4.80 8.34 -1.53
N LEU A 130 3.50 8.16 -1.73
CA LEU A 130 2.54 8.02 -0.63
C LEU A 130 2.73 6.69 0.11
N ALA A 131 2.96 5.60 -0.61
CA ALA A 131 3.27 4.30 0.01
C ALA A 131 4.57 4.34 0.83
N LEU A 132 5.62 4.99 0.30
CA LEU A 132 6.89 5.18 1.00
C LEU A 132 6.69 6.03 2.26
N LEU A 133 5.92 7.12 2.17
CA LEU A 133 5.60 7.96 3.32
C LEU A 133 4.83 7.18 4.40
N THR A 134 3.83 6.37 4.02
CA THR A 134 3.13 5.50 4.95
C THR A 134 4.10 4.55 5.67
N SER A 135 5.01 3.90 4.93
CA SER A 135 6.00 2.98 5.52
C SER A 135 6.99 3.67 6.45
N LEU A 136 7.53 4.83 6.05
CA LEU A 136 8.46 5.60 6.87
C LEU A 136 7.78 6.11 8.15
N ALA A 137 6.55 6.59 8.05
CA ALA A 137 5.76 7.03 9.20
C ALA A 137 5.43 5.87 10.15
N ALA A 138 5.08 4.69 9.63
CA ALA A 138 4.86 3.49 10.44
C ALA A 138 6.14 3.02 11.15
N LEU A 139 7.29 3.05 10.48
CA LEU A 139 8.60 2.77 11.10
C LEU A 139 8.96 3.79 12.18
N ALA A 140 8.67 5.08 11.95
CA ALA A 140 8.88 6.13 12.94
C ALA A 140 8.00 5.92 14.18
N ALA A 141 6.74 5.48 14.02
CA ALA A 141 5.87 5.12 15.14
C ALA A 141 6.44 3.96 15.96
N PHE A 142 6.94 2.92 15.29
CA PHE A 142 7.61 1.80 15.95
C PHE A 142 8.88 2.24 16.70
N GLY A 143 9.73 3.07 16.08
CA GLY A 143 10.92 3.63 16.72
C GLY A 143 10.57 4.46 17.96
N ALA A 144 9.53 5.30 17.89
CA ALA A 144 9.04 6.08 19.02
C ALA A 144 8.53 5.20 20.17
N ALA A 145 7.79 4.13 19.86
CA ALA A 145 7.30 3.17 20.86
C ALA A 145 8.43 2.43 21.58
N CYS A 146 9.52 2.10 20.88
CA CYS A 146 10.71 1.51 21.48
C CYS A 146 11.46 2.52 22.35
N GLY A 147 11.62 3.77 21.87
CA GLY A 147 12.35 4.82 22.58
C GLY A 147 11.68 5.26 23.89
N SER A 148 10.34 5.29 23.95
CA SER A 148 9.60 5.65 25.17
C SER A 148 9.73 4.67 26.33
N ARG A 149 10.43 3.55 26.14
CA ARG A 149 10.72 2.58 27.21
C ARG A 149 12.14 2.68 27.77
N LEU A 150 13.00 3.46 27.14
CA LEU A 150 14.41 3.59 27.51
C LEU A 150 14.68 4.81 28.42
N GLY A 151 13.67 5.65 28.66
CA GLY A 151 13.70 6.76 29.61
C GLY A 151 12.62 6.61 30.66
#